data_AF-A0A5C6C7Y5-F1
#
_entry.id   AF-A0A5C6C7Y5-F1
#
_cell.length_a   1.000
_cell.length_b   1.000
_cell.length_c   1.000
_cell.angle_alpha   90.00
_cell.angle_beta   90.00
_cell.angle_gamma   90.00
#
_symmetry.space_group_name_H-M   'P 1'
#
loop_
_entity.id
_entity.type
_entity.pdbx_description
1 polymer ?
#
loop_
_entity_poly.entity_id
_entity_poly.type
_entity_poly.pdbx_seq_one_letter_code
_entity_poly.pdbx_strand_id
1 'polypeptide(L)'
;MNIGPMGNGVIDPKDLEILNGIGQWMDVNQESIRGTKRTPLPVQAWGESTLKDNRLYLHVFDWPSDGILQVGGIQSLVQSARLLSDPKKSSLIVHRLDANTINLHVPQQCPDTVNTVVVVELKHVEEADPIWLLAANRHNNVLRSFDGILNGNGLRYGGGKSYENCVINWKSKDQTISWPVYLIETAEFEVEVEYFAKHGMHAGQFRVEIGEQIIEAIVDASNTFSEKEPSSWTNDMLGKVKLEPGHYTLKIVPTEIPDGKDLMRLRHIKLSTAKQ
;
A
#
# COMPACT_ATOMS: atom_id res chain seq x y z
N MET A 1 -15.91 -12.66 7.62
CA MET A 1 -16.78 -11.74 8.37
C MET A 1 -17.48 -12.55 9.44
N ASN A 2 -17.42 -12.12 10.70
CA ASN A 2 -18.12 -12.80 11.80
C ASN A 2 -19.46 -12.09 12.02
N ILE A 3 -20.52 -12.85 12.31
CA ILE A 3 -21.84 -12.32 12.65
C ILE A 3 -22.17 -12.81 14.06
N GLY A 4 -22.63 -11.91 14.92
CA GLY A 4 -23.10 -12.24 16.26
C GLY A 4 -24.61 -12.04 16.35
N PRO A 5 -25.44 -13.10 16.19
CA PRO A 5 -26.88 -12.95 16.36
C PRO A 5 -27.22 -12.39 17.73
N MET A 6 -28.29 -11.59 17.79
CA MET A 6 -28.86 -11.12 19.05
C MET A 6 -29.35 -12.30 19.90
N GLY A 7 -29.60 -12.09 21.19
CA GLY A 7 -30.06 -13.13 22.10
C GLY A 7 -31.40 -13.79 21.72
N ASN A 8 -32.16 -13.19 20.82
CA ASN A 8 -33.38 -13.74 20.23
C ASN A 8 -33.15 -14.52 18.92
N GLY A 9 -31.90 -14.72 18.50
CA GLY A 9 -31.50 -15.45 17.29
C GLY A 9 -31.59 -14.65 15.99
N VAL A 10 -32.00 -13.38 16.04
CA VAL A 10 -32.09 -12.50 14.85
C VAL A 10 -30.74 -11.81 14.62
N ILE A 11 -30.34 -11.62 13.36
CA ILE A 11 -29.13 -10.85 13.00
C ILE A 11 -29.32 -9.40 13.44
N ASP A 12 -28.28 -8.80 14.03
CA ASP A 12 -28.31 -7.38 14.41
C ASP A 12 -28.63 -6.51 13.17
N PRO A 13 -29.59 -5.57 13.25
CA PRO A 13 -29.92 -4.70 12.13
C PRO A 13 -28.72 -3.97 11.51
N LYS A 14 -27.68 -3.62 12.29
CA LYS A 14 -26.44 -3.01 11.79
C LYS A 14 -25.62 -3.98 10.96
N ASP A 15 -25.51 -5.23 11.40
CA ASP A 15 -24.85 -6.28 10.61
C ASP A 15 -25.59 -6.50 9.30
N LEU A 16 -26.93 -6.47 9.32
CA LEU A 16 -27.75 -6.62 8.12
C LEU A 16 -27.52 -5.47 7.12
N GLU A 17 -27.40 -4.22 7.58
CA GLU A 17 -27.08 -3.07 6.73
C GLU A 17 -25.72 -3.25 6.03
N ILE A 18 -24.69 -3.66 6.78
CA ILE A 18 -23.36 -3.90 6.22
C ILE A 18 -23.40 -5.07 5.22
N LEU A 19 -24.07 -6.17 5.56
CA LEU A 19 -24.21 -7.34 4.69
C LEU A 19 -24.95 -7.00 3.39
N ASN A 20 -25.98 -6.15 3.45
CA ASN A 20 -26.68 -5.67 2.27
C ASN A 20 -25.78 -4.81 1.39
N GLY A 21 -24.97 -3.91 1.97
CA GLY A 21 -23.99 -3.12 1.23
C GLY A 21 -22.95 -4.00 0.53
N ILE A 22 -22.43 -5.01 1.22
CA ILE A 22 -21.53 -6.01 0.63
C ILE A 22 -22.23 -6.78 -0.50
N GLY A 23 -23.48 -7.19 -0.29
CA GLY A 23 -24.29 -7.88 -1.30
C GLY A 23 -24.45 -7.07 -2.58
N GLN A 24 -24.86 -5.80 -2.45
CA GLN A 24 -25.02 -4.87 -3.58
C GLN A 24 -23.72 -4.67 -4.36
N TRP A 25 -22.59 -4.53 -3.66
CA TRP A 25 -21.29 -4.41 -4.32
C TRP A 25 -20.90 -5.71 -5.04
N MET A 26 -21.16 -6.87 -4.42
CA MET A 26 -20.86 -8.19 -4.99
C MET A 26 -21.73 -8.51 -6.22
N ASP A 27 -22.98 -8.08 -6.26
CA ASP A 27 -23.87 -8.31 -7.41
C ASP A 27 -23.26 -7.76 -8.71
N VAL A 28 -22.50 -6.68 -8.61
CA VAL A 28 -21.79 -6.04 -9.73
C VAL A 28 -20.37 -6.58 -9.87
N ASN A 29 -19.63 -6.70 -8.78
CA ASN A 29 -18.17 -6.87 -8.82
C ASN A 29 -17.66 -8.28 -8.50
N GLN A 30 -18.54 -9.26 -8.24
CA GLN A 30 -18.14 -10.59 -7.78
C GLN A 30 -17.09 -11.31 -8.63
N GLU A 31 -17.01 -11.04 -9.94
CA GLU A 31 -16.00 -11.68 -10.81
C GLU A 31 -14.56 -11.27 -10.47
N SER A 32 -14.38 -10.11 -9.83
CA SER A 32 -13.10 -9.64 -9.30
C SER A 32 -12.66 -10.33 -8.01
N ILE A 33 -13.54 -11.14 -7.41
CA ILE A 33 -13.25 -11.87 -6.17
C ILE A 33 -13.34 -13.38 -6.38
N ARG A 34 -14.39 -13.87 -7.06
CA ARG A 34 -14.68 -15.29 -7.17
C ARG A 34 -13.78 -15.98 -8.20
N GLY A 35 -12.94 -16.86 -7.69
CA GLY A 35 -11.98 -17.63 -8.50
C GLY A 35 -10.81 -16.79 -8.99
N THR A 36 -10.57 -15.62 -8.38
CA THR A 36 -9.36 -14.86 -8.62
C THR A 36 -8.22 -15.40 -7.73
N LYS A 37 -6.99 -15.05 -8.10
CA LYS A 37 -5.75 -15.37 -7.39
C LYS A 37 -4.94 -14.10 -7.17
N ARG A 38 -3.83 -14.25 -6.43
CA ARG A 38 -2.84 -13.19 -6.26
C ARG A 38 -2.35 -12.70 -7.63
N THR A 39 -2.42 -11.39 -7.81
CA THR A 39 -1.82 -10.65 -8.93
C THR A 39 -0.28 -10.72 -8.86
N PRO A 40 0.43 -10.66 -9.99
CA PRO A 40 1.88 -10.50 -9.98
C PRO A 40 2.31 -9.03 -9.74
N LEU A 41 1.37 -8.08 -9.76
CA LEU A 41 1.66 -6.67 -9.48
C LEU A 41 2.03 -6.44 -8.01
N PRO A 42 2.96 -5.51 -7.71
CA PRO A 42 3.10 -4.97 -6.37
C PRO A 42 1.85 -4.15 -6.00
N VAL A 43 1.68 -3.90 -4.70
CA VAL A 43 0.65 -2.99 -4.18
C VAL A 43 0.77 -1.63 -4.89
N GLN A 44 -0.35 -0.96 -5.13
CA GLN A 44 -0.39 0.30 -5.86
C GLN A 44 -0.75 1.44 -4.91
N ALA A 45 -0.35 2.66 -5.25
CA ALA A 45 -0.68 3.86 -4.46
C ALA A 45 -2.20 4.05 -4.27
N TRP A 46 -2.99 3.57 -5.24
CA TRP A 46 -4.45 3.74 -5.26
C TRP A 46 -5.24 2.54 -4.73
N GLY A 47 -4.59 1.40 -4.44
CA GLY A 47 -5.29 0.20 -3.98
C GLY A 47 -4.62 -1.13 -4.32
N GLU A 48 -5.46 -2.14 -4.55
CA GLU A 48 -5.06 -3.55 -4.64
C GLU A 48 -5.46 -4.15 -6.00
N SER A 49 -4.94 -5.32 -6.35
CA SER A 49 -5.44 -6.04 -7.53
C SER A 49 -5.53 -7.56 -7.35
N THR A 50 -6.45 -8.15 -8.10
CA THR A 50 -6.60 -9.61 -8.22
C THR A 50 -6.51 -10.02 -9.68
N LEU A 51 -6.32 -11.32 -9.92
CA LEU A 51 -6.08 -11.87 -11.24
C LEU A 51 -6.97 -13.08 -11.50
N LYS A 52 -7.57 -13.18 -12.68
CA LYS A 52 -8.23 -14.39 -13.16
C LYS A 52 -8.03 -14.53 -14.67
N ASP A 53 -7.53 -15.69 -15.09
CA ASP A 53 -7.07 -15.90 -16.45
C ASP A 53 -6.13 -14.76 -16.86
N ASN A 54 -6.42 -14.06 -17.95
CA ASN A 54 -5.69 -12.87 -18.39
C ASN A 54 -6.33 -11.52 -17.99
N ARG A 55 -7.17 -11.51 -16.95
CA ARG A 55 -7.85 -10.30 -16.47
C ARG A 55 -7.28 -9.87 -15.13
N LEU A 56 -6.69 -8.67 -15.11
CA LEU A 56 -6.41 -7.97 -13.87
C LEU A 56 -7.65 -7.18 -13.46
N TYR A 57 -8.03 -7.33 -12.19
CA TYR A 57 -9.05 -6.53 -11.55
C TYR A 57 -8.37 -5.56 -10.60
N LEU A 58 -8.41 -4.28 -10.94
CA LEU A 58 -7.84 -3.20 -10.17
C LEU A 58 -8.91 -2.71 -9.19
N HIS A 59 -8.71 -2.95 -7.90
CA HIS A 59 -9.58 -2.50 -6.82
C HIS A 59 -9.11 -1.12 -6.34
N VAL A 60 -9.77 -0.07 -6.83
CA VAL A 60 -9.37 1.32 -6.62
C VAL A 60 -10.08 1.88 -5.40
N PHE A 61 -9.31 2.11 -4.33
CA PHE A 61 -9.77 2.67 -3.05
C PHE A 61 -9.49 4.17 -2.94
N ASP A 62 -8.40 4.65 -3.57
CA ASP A 62 -8.09 6.07 -3.70
C ASP A 62 -8.23 6.48 -5.17
N TRP A 63 -9.40 7.05 -5.48
CA TRP A 63 -9.80 7.33 -6.86
C TRP A 63 -9.11 8.59 -7.42
N PRO A 64 -8.60 8.56 -8.66
CA PRO A 64 -8.01 9.73 -9.31
C PRO A 64 -9.01 10.87 -9.51
N SER A 65 -8.83 12.01 -8.83
CA SER A 65 -9.63 13.21 -9.13
C SER A 65 -9.27 13.84 -10.49
N ASP A 66 -8.03 13.65 -10.95
CA ASP A 66 -7.54 14.07 -12.27
C ASP A 66 -8.02 13.16 -13.42
N GLY A 67 -8.70 12.06 -13.11
CA GLY A 67 -9.17 11.07 -14.09
C GLY A 67 -8.05 10.19 -14.66
N ILE A 68 -6.85 10.19 -14.07
CA ILE A 68 -5.72 9.37 -14.52
C ILE A 68 -5.37 8.33 -13.46
N LEU A 69 -5.70 7.07 -13.73
CA LEU A 69 -5.27 5.93 -12.93
C LEU A 69 -3.95 5.39 -13.49
N GLN A 70 -2.85 5.72 -12.81
CA GLN A 70 -1.52 5.23 -13.18
C GLN A 70 -1.27 3.87 -12.54
N VAL A 71 -0.89 2.88 -13.34
CA VAL A 71 -0.69 1.49 -12.91
C VAL A 71 0.72 1.04 -13.26
N GLY A 72 1.49 0.68 -12.25
CA GLY A 72 2.86 0.21 -12.39
C GLY A 72 2.97 -1.32 -12.40
N GLY A 73 4.07 -1.81 -12.98
CA GLY A 73 4.40 -3.23 -13.06
C GLY A 73 3.69 -4.00 -14.18
N ILE A 74 2.93 -3.37 -15.07
CA ILE A 74 2.31 -4.07 -16.22
C ILE A 74 3.29 -4.07 -17.39
N GLN A 75 3.86 -5.23 -17.74
CA GLN A 75 4.72 -5.39 -18.93
C GLN A 75 3.95 -5.93 -20.13
N SER A 76 2.91 -6.75 -19.89
CA SER A 76 2.08 -7.26 -20.97
C SER A 76 1.38 -6.15 -21.76
N LEU A 77 1.15 -6.44 -23.05
CA LEU A 77 0.23 -5.68 -23.87
C LEU A 77 -1.17 -5.71 -23.24
N VAL A 78 -1.76 -4.52 -23.10
CA VAL A 78 -3.16 -4.34 -22.70
C VAL A 78 -4.04 -4.43 -23.95
N GLN A 79 -4.97 -5.37 -23.95
CA GLN A 79 -5.94 -5.56 -25.04
C GLN A 79 -7.16 -4.67 -24.86
N SER A 80 -7.65 -4.53 -23.63
CA SER A 80 -8.77 -3.66 -23.29
C SER A 80 -8.72 -3.26 -21.82
N ALA A 81 -9.37 -2.15 -21.48
CA ALA A 81 -9.65 -1.76 -20.12
C ALA A 81 -11.06 -1.20 -20.02
N ARG A 82 -11.78 -1.46 -18.92
CA ARG A 82 -13.15 -0.96 -18.69
C ARG A 82 -13.49 -0.93 -17.21
N LEU A 83 -14.47 -0.11 -16.82
CA LEU A 83 -15.10 -0.26 -15.50
C LEU A 83 -15.87 -1.59 -15.46
N LEU A 84 -15.73 -2.33 -14.37
CA LEU A 84 -16.50 -3.56 -14.18
C LEU A 84 -17.99 -3.27 -14.06
N SER A 85 -18.31 -2.17 -13.38
CA SER A 85 -19.67 -1.70 -13.14
C SER A 85 -20.36 -1.03 -14.33
N ASP A 86 -19.65 -0.76 -15.44
CA ASP A 86 -20.27 -0.13 -16.61
C ASP A 86 -21.10 -1.16 -17.41
N PRO A 87 -22.45 -1.04 -17.44
CA PRO A 87 -23.30 -1.97 -18.19
C PRO A 87 -23.06 -1.89 -19.70
N LYS A 88 -22.56 -0.76 -20.22
CA LYS A 88 -22.22 -0.59 -21.64
C LYS A 88 -20.86 -1.19 -21.99
N LYS A 89 -20.05 -1.56 -21.00
CA LYS A 89 -18.68 -2.09 -21.17
C LYS A 89 -17.82 -1.18 -22.05
N SER A 90 -17.95 0.13 -21.88
CA SER A 90 -17.21 1.13 -22.64
C SER A 90 -15.71 0.97 -22.39
N SER A 91 -14.92 1.00 -23.46
CA SER A 91 -13.46 0.92 -23.34
C SER A 91 -12.90 2.22 -22.76
N LEU A 92 -12.01 2.09 -21.77
CA LEU A 92 -11.17 3.18 -21.28
C LEU A 92 -9.99 3.37 -22.23
N ILE A 93 -9.51 4.62 -22.29
CA ILE A 93 -8.30 4.93 -23.04
C ILE A 93 -7.11 4.49 -22.21
N VAL A 94 -6.19 3.76 -22.86
CA VAL A 94 -4.96 3.22 -22.26
C VAL A 94 -3.76 3.87 -22.93
N HIS A 95 -2.91 4.52 -22.15
CA HIS A 95 -1.64 5.08 -22.60
C HIS A 95 -0.48 4.36 -21.92
N ARG A 96 0.39 3.72 -22.70
CA ARG A 96 1.63 3.16 -22.16
C ARG A 96 2.68 4.25 -22.04
N LEU A 97 3.20 4.46 -20.83
CA LEU A 97 4.21 5.49 -20.55
C LEU A 97 5.63 4.94 -20.75
N ASP A 98 5.86 3.71 -20.32
CA ASP A 98 7.14 3.00 -20.47
C ASP A 98 6.92 1.47 -20.53
N ALA A 99 8.00 0.69 -20.36
CA ALA A 99 7.94 -0.78 -20.38
C ALA A 99 7.05 -1.39 -19.27
N ASN A 100 6.87 -0.71 -18.13
CA ASN A 100 6.23 -1.22 -16.93
C ASN A 100 4.95 -0.47 -16.53
N THR A 101 4.66 0.69 -17.13
CA THR A 101 3.68 1.64 -16.60
C THR A 101 2.67 2.06 -17.65
N ILE A 102 1.40 2.07 -17.25
CA ILE A 102 0.29 2.57 -18.06
C ILE A 102 -0.51 3.62 -17.30
N ASN A 103 -1.14 4.53 -18.05
CA ASN A 103 -2.23 5.38 -17.58
C ASN A 103 -3.54 4.87 -18.16
N LEU A 104 -4.55 4.73 -17.30
CA LEU A 104 -5.93 4.49 -17.67
C LEU A 104 -6.72 5.80 -17.45
N HIS A 105 -7.39 6.26 -18.50
CA HIS A 105 -8.28 7.42 -18.39
C HIS A 105 -9.61 6.96 -17.81
N VAL A 106 -9.85 7.31 -16.56
CA VAL A 106 -11.04 6.96 -15.81
C VAL A 106 -11.94 8.19 -15.63
N PRO A 107 -13.25 8.01 -15.34
CA PRO A 107 -14.11 9.15 -15.02
C PRO A 107 -13.56 9.95 -13.83
N GLN A 108 -13.63 11.29 -13.90
CA GLN A 108 -13.21 12.15 -12.79
C GLN A 108 -14.06 11.91 -11.53
N GLN A 109 -15.37 11.68 -11.73
CA GLN A 109 -16.25 11.30 -10.63
C GLN A 109 -16.09 9.81 -10.33
N CYS A 110 -15.73 9.49 -9.08
CA CYS A 110 -15.62 8.11 -8.61
C CYS A 110 -16.98 7.40 -8.75
N PRO A 111 -17.06 6.28 -9.50
CA PRO A 111 -18.30 5.50 -9.65
C PRO A 111 -18.80 4.87 -8.35
N ASP A 112 -17.89 4.39 -7.51
CA ASP A 112 -18.15 3.78 -6.20
C ASP A 112 -17.01 4.14 -5.24
N THR A 113 -17.32 4.90 -4.19
CA THR A 113 -16.33 5.41 -3.23
C THR A 113 -15.85 4.36 -2.23
N VAL A 114 -16.45 3.17 -2.19
CA VAL A 114 -15.99 2.06 -1.34
C VAL A 114 -14.91 1.26 -2.07
N ASN A 115 -15.17 0.85 -3.32
CA ASN A 115 -14.22 0.12 -4.15
C ASN A 115 -14.69 0.13 -5.61
N THR A 116 -14.09 0.96 -6.45
CA THR A 116 -14.35 0.89 -7.89
C THR A 116 -13.42 -0.12 -8.54
N VAL A 117 -13.97 -1.05 -9.33
CA VAL A 117 -13.17 -2.06 -10.04
C VAL A 117 -12.98 -1.71 -11.50
N VAL A 118 -11.71 -1.62 -11.93
CA VAL A 118 -11.33 -1.56 -13.35
C VAL A 118 -10.83 -2.93 -13.78
N VAL A 119 -11.37 -3.46 -14.88
CA VAL A 119 -10.88 -4.70 -15.49
C VAL A 119 -9.92 -4.35 -16.62
N VAL A 120 -8.74 -4.94 -16.59
CA VAL A 120 -7.72 -4.82 -17.64
C VAL A 120 -7.48 -6.20 -18.23
N GLU A 121 -7.77 -6.37 -19.52
CA GLU A 121 -7.50 -7.61 -20.25
C GLU A 121 -6.09 -7.55 -20.84
N LEU A 122 -5.25 -8.50 -20.45
CA LEU A 122 -3.88 -8.63 -20.90
C LEU A 122 -3.77 -9.67 -22.01
N LYS A 123 -2.78 -9.51 -22.89
CA LYS A 123 -2.46 -10.55 -23.87
C LYS A 123 -1.96 -11.83 -23.19
N HIS A 124 -1.05 -11.70 -22.23
CA HIS A 124 -0.50 -12.77 -21.38
C HIS A 124 -0.19 -12.23 -19.98
N VAL A 125 -0.08 -13.10 -18.97
CA VAL A 125 -0.03 -12.69 -17.55
C VAL A 125 1.35 -12.78 -16.92
N GLU A 126 2.35 -13.30 -17.63
CA GLU A 126 3.55 -13.83 -16.97
C GLU A 126 4.66 -12.81 -16.72
N GLU A 127 4.43 -11.54 -16.97
CA GLU A 127 5.44 -10.49 -16.82
C GLU A 127 4.84 -9.29 -16.08
N ALA A 128 5.11 -9.24 -14.78
CA ALA A 128 5.00 -8.01 -14.01
C ALA A 128 6.29 -7.76 -13.25
N ASP A 129 6.74 -6.51 -13.28
CA ASP A 129 7.88 -6.05 -12.50
C ASP A 129 7.46 -5.96 -11.02
N PRO A 130 8.10 -6.69 -10.08
CA PRO A 130 7.75 -6.63 -8.66
C PRO A 130 8.20 -5.33 -7.98
N ILE A 131 8.84 -4.42 -8.72
CA ILE A 131 9.30 -3.12 -8.22
C ILE A 131 8.11 -2.15 -8.13
N TRP A 132 7.97 -1.48 -6.99
CA TRP A 132 6.84 -0.60 -6.70
C TRP A 132 6.95 0.73 -7.43
N LEU A 133 5.91 1.15 -8.16
CA LEU A 133 5.83 2.51 -8.71
C LEU A 133 5.56 3.55 -7.61
N LEU A 134 6.47 4.50 -7.43
CA LEU A 134 6.18 5.73 -6.71
C LEU A 134 5.40 6.67 -7.63
N ALA A 135 4.08 6.68 -7.49
CA ALA A 135 3.21 7.51 -8.30
C ALA A 135 3.33 8.98 -7.84
N ALA A 136 3.98 9.81 -8.65
CA ALA A 136 4.16 11.23 -8.38
C ALA A 136 2.86 12.03 -8.57
N ASN A 137 1.93 11.53 -9.38
CA ASN A 137 0.60 12.11 -9.55
C ASN A 137 -0.37 11.73 -8.42
N ARG A 138 0.06 10.99 -7.39
CA ARG A 138 -0.76 10.57 -6.24
C ARG A 138 -0.29 11.21 -4.95
N HIS A 139 -1.25 11.51 -4.07
CA HIS A 139 -0.96 12.08 -2.77
C HIS A 139 -0.21 11.13 -1.84
N ASN A 140 -0.43 9.82 -1.92
CA ASN A 140 0.13 8.88 -0.97
C ASN A 140 0.68 7.63 -1.65
N ASN A 141 1.96 7.36 -1.42
CA ASN A 141 2.60 6.07 -1.69
C ASN A 141 2.91 5.42 -0.34
N VAL A 142 2.09 4.44 0.07
CA VAL A 142 2.24 3.78 1.39
C VAL A 142 2.95 2.45 1.23
N LEU A 143 4.24 2.42 1.58
CA LEU A 143 5.08 1.22 1.56
C LEU A 143 4.93 0.50 2.90
N ARG A 144 4.05 -0.51 2.94
CA ARG A 144 3.73 -1.25 4.17
C ARG A 144 4.84 -2.22 4.53
N SER A 145 4.98 -2.48 5.82
CA SER A 145 6.00 -3.40 6.32
C SER A 145 5.85 -4.81 5.76
N PHE A 146 4.63 -5.32 5.62
CA PHE A 146 4.36 -6.68 5.10
C PHE A 146 4.69 -6.83 3.61
N ASP A 147 4.87 -5.72 2.90
CA ASP A 147 5.29 -5.69 1.50
C ASP A 147 6.79 -5.36 1.34
N GLY A 148 7.50 -5.14 2.45
CA GLY A 148 8.93 -4.85 2.47
C GLY A 148 9.79 -6.10 2.65
N ILE A 149 11.02 -6.04 2.14
CA ILE A 149 12.02 -7.10 2.23
C ILE A 149 12.81 -6.92 3.53
N LEU A 150 12.67 -7.88 4.45
CA LEU A 150 13.42 -7.93 5.70
C LEU A 150 14.81 -8.56 5.47
N ASN A 151 15.85 -7.93 6.01
CA ASN A 151 17.22 -8.45 6.01
C ASN A 151 17.77 -8.46 7.45
N GLY A 152 18.66 -9.41 7.72
CA GLY A 152 19.28 -9.60 9.03
C GLY A 152 18.57 -10.64 9.91
N ASN A 153 19.34 -11.33 10.76
CA ASN A 153 18.84 -12.46 11.54
C ASN A 153 17.83 -12.00 12.61
N GLY A 154 16.69 -12.69 12.74
CA GLY A 154 15.70 -12.49 13.81
C GLY A 154 14.65 -11.40 13.58
N LEU A 155 14.82 -10.53 12.57
CA LEU A 155 13.82 -9.55 12.14
C LEU A 155 12.65 -10.30 11.47
N ARG A 156 11.40 -9.96 11.84
CA ARG A 156 10.22 -10.68 11.31
C ARG A 156 8.97 -9.82 11.28
N TYR A 157 7.99 -10.22 10.48
CA TYR A 157 6.65 -9.66 10.52
C TYR A 157 5.91 -10.08 11.80
N GLY A 158 5.04 -9.19 12.30
CA GLY A 158 4.10 -9.51 13.37
C GLY A 158 2.98 -10.45 12.92
N GLY A 159 2.01 -10.71 13.81
CA GLY A 159 0.90 -11.61 13.56
C GLY A 159 -0.21 -11.06 12.65
N GLY A 160 -0.08 -9.83 12.13
CA GLY A 160 -1.02 -9.23 11.18
C GLY A 160 -2.35 -8.75 11.77
N LYS A 161 -2.54 -8.87 13.10
CA LYS A 161 -3.64 -8.19 13.81
C LYS A 161 -3.48 -6.67 13.69
N SER A 162 -4.54 -5.90 13.97
CA SER A 162 -4.52 -4.43 13.85
C SER A 162 -3.35 -3.75 14.56
N TYR A 163 -2.85 -4.35 15.65
CA TYR A 163 -1.73 -3.88 16.46
C TYR A 163 -0.40 -4.63 16.22
N GLU A 164 -0.40 -5.62 15.33
CA GLU A 164 0.76 -6.44 14.95
C GLU A 164 0.98 -6.46 13.42
N ASN A 165 0.38 -5.52 12.69
CA ASN A 165 0.62 -5.28 11.26
C ASN A 165 1.91 -4.47 11.04
N CYS A 166 2.98 -4.90 11.70
CA CYS A 166 4.27 -4.23 11.78
C CYS A 166 5.46 -5.21 11.72
N VAL A 167 6.67 -4.67 11.62
CA VAL A 167 7.91 -5.41 11.88
C VAL A 167 8.12 -5.53 13.39
N ILE A 168 8.67 -6.65 13.86
CA ILE A 168 9.02 -6.89 15.26
C ILE A 168 10.42 -7.50 15.37
N ASN A 169 10.99 -7.50 16.58
CA ASN A 169 12.34 -7.98 16.87
C ASN A 169 13.46 -7.21 16.14
N TRP A 170 13.30 -5.89 15.99
CA TRP A 170 14.33 -5.03 15.42
C TRP A 170 15.38 -4.67 16.47
N LYS A 171 16.33 -5.58 16.69
CA LYS A 171 17.28 -5.63 17.81
C LYS A 171 18.74 -5.43 17.44
N SER A 172 19.09 -5.41 16.16
CA SER A 172 20.47 -5.22 15.69
C SER A 172 20.56 -4.19 14.57
N LYS A 173 21.70 -3.50 14.49
CA LYS A 173 22.03 -2.54 13.42
C LYS A 173 22.26 -3.21 12.07
N ASP A 174 22.49 -4.52 12.06
CA ASP A 174 22.61 -5.31 10.82
C ASP A 174 21.24 -5.69 10.23
N GLN A 175 20.14 -5.37 10.92
CA GLN A 175 18.79 -5.64 10.46
C GLN A 175 18.22 -4.43 9.72
N THR A 176 17.62 -4.67 8.56
CA THR A 176 17.04 -3.61 7.73
C THR A 176 15.73 -4.08 7.09
N ILE A 177 14.88 -3.13 6.73
CA ILE A 177 13.76 -3.35 5.83
C ILE A 177 13.96 -2.47 4.59
N SER A 178 13.54 -3.00 3.44
CA SER A 178 13.72 -2.30 2.17
C SER A 178 12.58 -2.55 1.20
N TRP A 179 12.35 -1.58 0.31
CA TRP A 179 11.39 -1.69 -0.79
C TRP A 179 12.09 -1.30 -2.09
N PRO A 180 12.15 -2.20 -3.08
CA PRO A 180 12.55 -1.81 -4.42
C PRO A 180 11.44 -0.97 -5.04
N VAL A 181 11.79 0.22 -5.50
CA VAL A 181 10.84 1.19 -6.05
C VAL A 181 11.36 1.76 -7.37
N TYR A 182 10.48 2.28 -8.20
CA TYR A 182 10.84 3.04 -9.38
C TYR A 182 9.95 4.27 -9.52
N LEU A 183 10.48 5.26 -10.24
CA LEU A 183 9.84 6.54 -10.50
C LEU A 183 10.05 6.89 -11.97
N ILE A 184 9.00 7.41 -12.63
CA ILE A 184 9.02 7.68 -14.07
C ILE A 184 9.13 9.18 -14.41
N GLU A 185 8.97 10.05 -13.43
CA GLU A 185 9.04 11.50 -13.56
C GLU A 185 9.66 12.12 -12.31
N THR A 186 10.38 13.24 -12.45
CA THR A 186 10.99 13.93 -11.32
C THR A 186 9.92 14.35 -10.30
N ALA A 187 10.13 14.02 -9.03
CA ALA A 187 9.17 14.33 -7.96
C ALA A 187 9.85 14.64 -6.63
N GLU A 188 9.23 15.52 -5.85
CA GLU A 188 9.57 15.74 -4.44
C GLU A 188 8.50 15.07 -3.57
N PHE A 189 8.96 14.29 -2.60
CA PHE A 189 8.10 13.58 -1.65
C PHE A 189 8.40 14.03 -0.22
N GLU A 190 7.34 14.31 0.53
CA GLU A 190 7.38 14.31 2.00
C GLU A 190 7.45 12.87 2.50
N VAL A 191 8.35 12.62 3.45
CA VAL A 191 8.63 11.29 3.99
C VAL A 191 8.12 11.21 5.43
N GLU A 192 7.17 10.32 5.65
CA GLU A 192 6.58 10.05 6.96
C GLU A 192 6.73 8.57 7.31
N VAL A 193 7.08 8.27 8.56
CA VAL A 193 7.14 6.89 9.05
C VAL A 193 6.09 6.70 10.14
N GLU A 194 5.26 5.66 10.01
CA GLU A 194 4.32 5.25 11.05
C GLU A 194 4.86 4.04 11.80
N TYR A 195 5.03 4.16 13.11
CA TYR A 195 5.59 3.11 13.96
C TYR A 195 5.07 3.17 15.40
N PHE A 196 5.43 2.15 16.18
CA PHE A 196 5.22 2.08 17.62
C PHE A 196 6.53 1.80 18.34
N ALA A 197 6.80 2.46 19.47
CA ALA A 197 7.97 2.22 20.31
C ALA A 197 7.59 2.12 21.79
N LYS A 198 8.20 1.18 22.54
CA LYS A 198 7.72 0.72 23.86
C LYS A 198 8.43 1.36 25.07
N HIS A 199 9.33 2.33 24.88
CA HIS A 199 10.47 2.44 25.80
C HIS A 199 10.75 3.81 26.44
N GLY A 200 9.86 4.80 26.29
CA GLY A 200 10.09 6.17 26.76
C GLY A 200 11.13 6.92 25.90
N MET A 201 11.29 8.23 26.14
CA MET A 201 11.77 9.31 25.23
C MET A 201 12.97 9.07 24.28
N HIS A 202 13.74 7.97 24.36
CA HIS A 202 14.80 7.64 23.39
C HIS A 202 14.82 6.13 23.10
N ALA A 203 14.07 5.71 22.08
CA ALA A 203 13.98 4.30 21.68
C ALA A 203 14.99 3.89 20.58
N GLY A 204 15.96 4.76 20.28
CA GLY A 204 17.02 4.53 19.30
C GLY A 204 17.05 5.58 18.21
N GLN A 205 17.92 5.36 17.23
CA GLN A 205 18.10 6.20 16.06
C GLN A 205 18.10 5.33 14.80
N PHE A 206 17.62 5.91 13.72
CA PHE A 206 17.56 5.24 12.42
C PHE A 206 17.75 6.27 11.31
N ARG A 207 17.94 5.77 10.10
CA ARG A 207 17.92 6.58 8.90
C ARG A 207 17.09 5.96 7.80
N VAL A 208 16.48 6.82 7.01
CA VAL A 208 15.85 6.46 5.73
C VAL A 208 16.84 6.76 4.61
N GLU A 209 17.08 5.78 3.75
CA GLU A 209 17.97 5.91 2.59
C GLU A 209 17.15 5.70 1.30
N ILE A 210 17.30 6.59 0.32
CA ILE A 210 16.79 6.41 -1.05
C ILE A 210 17.66 7.17 -2.06
N GLY A 211 18.26 6.43 -3.00
CA GLY A 211 19.27 6.99 -3.89
C GLY A 211 20.49 7.48 -3.09
N GLU A 212 20.92 8.71 -3.33
CA GLU A 212 22.00 9.37 -2.57
C GLU A 212 21.51 10.13 -1.32
N GLN A 213 20.20 10.16 -1.09
CA GLN A 213 19.59 10.92 0.00
C GLN A 213 19.47 10.06 1.26
N ILE A 214 19.79 10.68 2.39
CA ILE A 214 19.74 10.09 3.73
C ILE A 214 19.01 11.07 4.65
N ILE A 215 18.00 10.57 5.38
CA ILE A 215 17.33 11.30 6.44
C ILE A 215 17.57 10.57 7.75
N GLU A 216 18.34 11.17 8.66
CA GLU A 216 18.56 10.68 10.03
C GLU A 216 17.38 11.08 10.92
N ALA A 217 16.97 10.17 11.81
CA ALA A 217 15.80 10.33 12.66
C ALA A 217 16.00 9.65 14.02
N ILE A 218 15.33 10.20 15.05
CA ILE A 218 15.32 9.65 16.40
C ILE A 218 13.93 9.08 16.65
N VAL A 219 13.86 7.86 17.19
CA VAL A 219 12.57 7.23 17.48
C VAL A 219 11.84 8.00 18.58
N ASP A 220 10.71 8.60 18.24
CA ASP A 220 9.78 9.21 19.17
C ASP A 220 8.96 8.15 19.91
N ALA A 221 9.34 7.96 21.18
CA ALA A 221 8.68 7.08 22.12
C ALA A 221 8.00 7.86 23.27
N SER A 222 7.56 9.09 23.01
CA SER A 222 6.81 9.93 23.94
C SER A 222 5.38 9.43 24.18
N ASN A 223 4.78 8.78 23.18
CA ASN A 223 3.43 8.26 23.29
C ASN A 223 3.35 7.04 24.24
N THR A 224 2.51 7.13 25.28
CA THR A 224 2.31 6.06 26.27
C THR A 224 1.14 5.14 25.89
N PHE A 225 1.39 3.83 25.74
CA PHE A 225 0.35 2.85 25.36
C PHE A 225 0.46 1.50 26.08
N SER A 226 -0.64 0.71 26.04
CA SER A 226 -0.69 -0.65 26.59
C SER A 226 -0.29 -1.71 25.55
N GLU A 227 0.32 -2.80 26.01
CA GLU A 227 0.80 -3.91 25.14
C GLU A 227 -0.31 -4.67 24.41
N LYS A 228 -1.55 -4.60 24.91
CA LYS A 228 -2.66 -5.40 24.38
C LYS A 228 -3.48 -4.65 23.34
N GLU A 229 -3.44 -3.31 23.36
CA GLU A 229 -4.12 -2.43 22.40
C GLU A 229 -3.37 -1.08 22.36
N PRO A 230 -2.48 -0.82 21.38
CA PRO A 230 -1.95 0.52 21.16
C PRO A 230 -3.10 1.42 20.73
N SER A 231 -3.38 2.47 21.51
CA SER A 231 -4.48 3.39 21.20
C SER A 231 -4.13 4.39 20.08
N SER A 232 -2.85 4.53 19.71
CA SER A 232 -2.43 5.20 18.48
C SER A 232 -1.00 4.81 18.05
N TRP A 233 -0.72 5.04 16.77
CA TRP A 233 0.61 4.93 16.17
C TRP A 233 1.28 6.30 16.15
N THR A 234 2.61 6.33 16.32
CA THR A 234 3.39 7.55 16.07
C THR A 234 3.51 7.74 14.57
N ASN A 235 3.14 8.93 14.08
CA ASN A 235 3.34 9.36 12.70
C ASN A 235 4.41 10.45 12.71
N ASP A 236 5.60 10.11 12.20
CA ASP A 236 6.79 10.94 12.31
C ASP A 236 7.18 11.51 10.94
N MET A 237 7.12 12.83 10.81
CA MET A 237 7.43 13.55 9.57
C MET A 237 8.93 13.83 9.52
N LEU A 238 9.66 13.08 8.69
CA LEU A 238 11.12 13.09 8.70
C LEU A 238 11.73 14.17 7.81
N GLY A 239 10.99 14.62 6.79
CA GLY A 239 11.44 15.66 5.87
C GLY A 239 11.03 15.36 4.44
N LYS A 240 11.89 15.75 3.49
CA LYS A 240 11.61 15.64 2.06
C LYS A 240 12.75 14.96 1.32
N VAL A 241 12.41 14.24 0.26
CA VAL A 241 13.37 13.71 -0.72
C VAL A 241 12.95 14.13 -2.13
N LYS A 242 13.91 14.49 -2.97
CA LYS A 242 13.69 14.78 -4.39
C LYS A 242 14.32 13.70 -5.25
N LEU A 243 13.54 13.03 -6.08
CA LEU A 243 13.99 11.92 -6.90
C LEU A 243 13.85 12.27 -8.38
N GLU A 244 14.83 11.86 -9.17
CA GLU A 244 14.76 11.87 -10.62
C GLU A 244 14.18 10.53 -11.12
N PRO A 245 13.77 10.41 -12.40
CA PRO A 245 13.31 9.14 -12.94
C PRO A 245 14.39 8.05 -12.81
N GLY A 246 14.00 6.88 -12.34
CA GLY A 246 14.94 5.77 -12.13
C GLY A 246 14.43 4.69 -11.18
N HIS A 247 15.30 3.70 -10.96
CA HIS A 247 15.07 2.62 -10.00
C HIS A 247 15.87 2.89 -8.73
N TYR A 248 15.23 2.66 -7.59
CA TYR A 248 15.78 2.91 -6.28
C TYR A 248 15.48 1.74 -5.34
N THR A 249 16.19 1.71 -4.21
CA THR A 249 15.79 0.91 -3.07
C THR A 249 15.62 1.86 -1.89
N LEU A 250 14.39 1.98 -1.42
CA LEU A 250 14.13 2.68 -0.15
C LEU A 250 14.50 1.74 0.98
N LYS A 251 15.29 2.21 1.95
CA LYS A 251 15.68 1.43 3.13
C LYS A 251 15.43 2.20 4.42
N ILE A 252 15.13 1.45 5.48
CA ILE A 252 15.21 1.95 6.85
C ILE A 252 16.29 1.15 7.57
N VAL A 253 17.28 1.87 8.12
CA VAL A 253 18.49 1.31 8.71
C VAL A 253 18.66 1.81 10.14
N PRO A 254 18.78 0.94 11.15
CA PRO A 254 19.08 1.37 12.52
C PRO A 254 20.51 1.90 12.64
N THR A 255 20.67 3.05 13.29
CA THR A 255 21.97 3.64 13.61
C THR A 255 22.30 3.51 15.11
N GLU A 256 21.27 3.46 15.96
CA GLU A 256 21.37 3.20 17.39
C GLU A 256 20.17 2.39 17.89
N ILE A 257 20.42 1.35 18.69
CA ILE A 257 19.36 0.57 19.35
C ILE A 257 19.73 0.50 20.83
N PRO A 258 18.84 0.92 21.75
CA PRO A 258 19.08 0.81 23.18
C PRO A 258 19.18 -0.64 23.64
N ASP A 259 20.04 -0.91 24.63
CA ASP A 259 20.29 -2.26 25.13
C ASP A 259 19.02 -2.97 25.60
N GLY A 260 18.85 -4.21 25.14
CA GLY A 260 17.74 -5.08 25.52
C GLY A 260 16.37 -4.67 24.96
N LYS A 261 16.31 -3.67 24.08
CA LYS A 261 15.08 -3.09 23.51
C LYS A 261 15.01 -3.30 22.00
N ASP A 262 13.81 -3.20 21.45
CA ASP A 262 13.59 -3.11 19.99
C ASP A 262 13.70 -1.63 19.59
N LEU A 263 14.23 -1.35 18.38
CA LEU A 263 14.25 0.00 17.80
C LEU A 263 12.83 0.58 17.72
N MET A 264 11.96 -0.11 16.98
CA MET A 264 10.57 0.24 16.80
C MET A 264 9.80 -0.95 16.21
N ARG A 265 8.48 -0.88 16.29
CA ARG A 265 7.54 -1.68 15.51
C ARG A 265 7.04 -0.85 14.35
N LEU A 266 7.76 -0.91 13.24
CA LEU A 266 7.42 -0.16 12.03
C LEU A 266 6.15 -0.72 11.38
N ARG A 267 5.19 0.15 11.05
CA ARG A 267 3.97 -0.21 10.32
C ARG A 267 4.11 0.08 8.83
N HIS A 268 4.47 1.30 8.46
CA HIS A 268 4.75 1.67 7.08
C HIS A 268 5.62 2.92 6.98
N ILE A 269 6.16 3.15 5.79
CA ILE A 269 6.69 4.46 5.37
C ILE A 269 5.82 5.00 4.23
N LYS A 270 5.48 6.28 4.31
CA LYS A 270 4.64 6.99 3.36
C LYS A 270 5.46 8.06 2.65
N LEU A 271 5.39 8.06 1.32
CA LEU A 271 5.92 9.11 0.46
C LEU A 271 4.75 9.86 -0.16
N SER A 272 4.60 11.12 0.20
CA SER A 272 3.49 11.95 -0.24
C SER A 272 3.98 13.10 -1.10
N THR A 273 3.33 13.35 -2.23
CA THR A 273 3.57 14.59 -2.98
C THR A 273 2.76 15.72 -2.36
N ALA A 274 3.24 16.96 -2.51
CA ALA A 274 2.48 18.13 -2.10
C ALA A 274 1.10 18.09 -2.76
N LYS A 275 0.03 18.38 -1.99
CA LYS A 275 -1.35 18.40 -2.52
C LYS A 275 -1.42 19.27 -3.77
N GLN A 276 -1.72 18.65 -4.92
CA GLN A 276 -2.25 19.36 -6.09
C GLN A 276 -3.70 19.77 -5.84
#